data_AF-A0A257J0A4-F1
#
_entry.id   AF-A0A257J0A4-F1
#
_cell.length_a   1.000
_cell.length_b   1.000
_cell.length_c   1.000
_cell.angle_alpha   90.00
_cell.angle_beta   90.00
_cell.angle_gamma   90.00
#
_symmetry.space_group_name_H-M   'P 1'
#
loop_
_entity.id
_entity.type
_entity.pdbx_description
1 polymer ?
#
loop_
_entity_poly.entity_id
_entity_poly.type
_entity_poly.pdbx_seq_one_letter_code
_entity_poly.pdbx_strand_id
1 'polypeptide(L)'
;MKIHQLDPAAALASLHVDNSGLSTVEASRRQQEFGRNHLLAVKRTPLWLTFLREFSHFFALILWVGAALAFFAAWRQPGSGMATLGCAILLVILINGLFSFWQEYRAETAIAALQRLLPHRVKVLRDGTTQELDADQLVPGDIIFLQEGDQVPADCRLLEGFAVQVNNSPLTGESAPAPRDSQADAQGELQQACNMLFAGTSVVTGNGRALVFATGGHTAVGMIAHLTQTTGGQLSPLQREIRRLSHFVAILACSLGVVFFLIGTWIGLPLWSNLMFAIGIIVANVPEGLLPTVTLSLAMASQRMARRNALIRHLPAVETLGSTTVICTDKTGTLTQNRMAVRALYVGGIDMPPAELPAGHVLGEILGLCHDLKRGTDGWLGDPMEVALVTLAERHGPLAASERLLEQPFNTQRKRMAVLQQGAEGRRVYVKGALETVLPLCQQQWRDGAVQALDEPTRQAISAAHDALAERGLRVLALAWRPAQAAENLDSLEQNLLFAGLVGLEDPPRAEVPEAIRQCHVAGIRVIMVTGDNPRTACAIGREIGLLQSATPTVITGEQLSHLSDIQLQLALDHPDLVFARVAAEQKMRIVKALQSKKQVVAVTGGGVSDAPALTQADIGIAMGL
;
A
#
# COMPACT_ATOMS: atom_id res chain seq x y z
N MET A 1 -24.74 -19.17 -8.58
CA MET A 1 -25.30 -18.53 -7.37
C MET A 1 -24.24 -17.66 -6.75
N LYS A 2 -24.61 -16.50 -6.20
CA LYS A 2 -23.68 -15.61 -5.50
C LYS A 2 -23.60 -16.04 -4.04
N ILE A 3 -22.42 -16.40 -3.55
CA ILE A 3 -22.25 -17.01 -2.21
C ILE A 3 -22.66 -16.07 -1.05
N HIS A 4 -22.59 -14.75 -1.23
CA HIS A 4 -23.06 -13.77 -0.24
C HIS A 4 -24.58 -13.76 -0.05
N GLN A 5 -25.34 -14.26 -1.03
CA GLN A 5 -26.81 -14.32 -0.94
C GLN A 5 -27.31 -15.56 -0.18
N LEU A 6 -26.40 -16.47 0.18
CA LEU A 6 -26.73 -17.73 0.84
C LEU A 6 -26.54 -17.60 2.35
N ASP A 7 -27.46 -18.20 3.11
CA ASP A 7 -27.28 -18.40 4.55
C ASP A 7 -26.11 -19.36 4.83
N PRO A 8 -25.52 -19.36 6.05
CA PRO A 8 -24.34 -20.17 6.36
C PRO A 8 -24.47 -21.66 6.00
N ALA A 9 -25.62 -22.28 6.28
CA ALA A 9 -25.88 -23.68 5.94
C ALA A 9 -25.98 -23.92 4.41
N ALA A 10 -26.58 -22.99 3.68
CA ALA A 10 -26.67 -23.05 2.22
C ALA A 10 -25.32 -22.79 1.54
N ALA A 11 -24.49 -21.91 2.11
CA ALA A 11 -23.12 -21.66 1.65
C ALA A 11 -22.25 -22.91 1.79
N LEU A 12 -22.31 -23.59 2.93
CA LEU A 12 -21.66 -24.89 3.17
C LEU A 12 -22.11 -25.95 2.15
N ALA A 13 -23.43 -26.11 1.97
CA ALA A 13 -24.00 -27.03 1.00
C ALA A 13 -23.57 -26.73 -0.44
N SER A 14 -23.44 -25.46 -0.81
CA SER A 14 -23.04 -25.03 -2.16
C SER A 14 -21.61 -25.45 -2.54
N LEU A 15 -20.73 -25.65 -1.56
CA LEU A 15 -19.36 -26.14 -1.74
C LEU A 15 -19.20 -27.61 -1.34
N HIS A 16 -20.31 -28.31 -1.07
CA HIS A 16 -20.34 -29.71 -0.59
C HIS A 16 -19.47 -29.91 0.66
N VAL A 17 -19.63 -29.04 1.66
CA VAL A 17 -18.87 -29.08 2.92
C VAL A 17 -19.83 -29.17 4.10
N ASP A 18 -19.48 -30.00 5.10
CA ASP A 18 -20.22 -30.12 6.36
C ASP A 18 -19.59 -29.26 7.46
N ASN A 19 -20.29 -29.15 8.61
CA ASN A 19 -19.78 -28.41 9.77
C ASN A 19 -18.48 -28.99 10.37
N SER A 20 -18.06 -30.20 10.00
CA SER A 20 -16.77 -30.80 10.38
C SER A 20 -15.61 -30.38 9.48
N GLY A 21 -15.85 -29.53 8.48
CA GLY A 21 -14.84 -29.15 7.48
C GLY A 21 -14.60 -30.23 6.43
N LEU A 22 -13.60 -30.00 5.57
CA LEU A 22 -13.22 -30.95 4.51
C LEU A 22 -12.43 -32.14 5.07
N SER A 23 -12.49 -33.27 4.37
CA SER A 23 -11.54 -34.36 4.64
C SER A 23 -10.17 -34.06 4.02
N THR A 24 -9.09 -34.60 4.59
CA THR A 24 -7.74 -34.41 4.02
C THR A 24 -7.64 -34.94 2.58
N VAL A 25 -8.40 -36.00 2.25
CA VAL A 25 -8.46 -36.59 0.90
C VAL A 25 -9.13 -35.62 -0.07
N GLU A 26 -10.28 -35.05 0.29
CA GLU A 26 -11.00 -34.10 -0.56
C GLU A 26 -10.24 -32.79 -0.71
N ALA A 27 -9.60 -32.31 0.36
CA ALA A 27 -8.75 -31.13 0.30
C ALA A 27 -7.57 -31.34 -0.66
N SER A 28 -6.94 -32.51 -0.63
CA SER A 28 -5.86 -32.86 -1.57
C SER A 28 -6.36 -32.94 -3.02
N ARG A 29 -7.55 -33.49 -3.24
CA ARG A 29 -8.20 -33.54 -4.57
C ARG A 29 -8.45 -32.12 -5.11
N ARG A 30 -9.04 -31.24 -4.29
CA ARG A 30 -9.29 -29.83 -4.64
C ARG A 30 -7.99 -29.05 -4.85
N GLN A 31 -6.93 -29.38 -4.12
CA GLN A 31 -5.63 -28.74 -4.31
C GLN A 31 -5.01 -29.09 -5.67
N GLN A 32 -5.24 -30.29 -6.18
CA GLN A 32 -4.82 -30.68 -7.53
C GLN A 32 -5.68 -30.00 -8.61
N GLU A 33 -6.96 -29.78 -8.35
CA GLU A 33 -7.92 -29.18 -9.29
C GLU A 33 -7.80 -27.65 -9.38
N PHE A 34 -7.78 -26.96 -8.24
CA PHE A 34 -7.75 -25.49 -8.15
C PHE A 34 -6.34 -24.90 -7.97
N GLY A 35 -5.35 -25.74 -7.69
CA GLY A 35 -3.98 -25.31 -7.42
C GLY A 35 -3.78 -24.78 -6.00
N ARG A 36 -2.56 -24.29 -5.73
CA ARG A 36 -2.20 -23.68 -4.44
C ARG A 36 -2.81 -22.29 -4.29
N ASN A 37 -3.09 -21.88 -3.06
CA ASN A 37 -3.53 -20.54 -2.72
C ASN A 37 -2.34 -19.56 -2.77
N HIS A 38 -1.80 -19.36 -3.97
CA HIS A 38 -0.73 -18.44 -4.24
C HIS A 38 -1.12 -17.64 -5.48
N LEU A 39 -0.84 -16.33 -5.48
CA LEU A 39 -0.95 -15.53 -6.70
C LEU A 39 -0.05 -16.15 -7.78
N LEU A 40 -0.62 -16.47 -8.93
CA LEU A 40 0.12 -17.11 -10.01
C LEU A 40 1.32 -16.22 -10.40
N ALA A 41 2.52 -16.64 -10.01
CA ALA A 41 3.74 -16.02 -10.49
C ALA A 41 3.84 -16.29 -12.00
N VAL A 42 4.17 -15.26 -12.77
CA VAL A 42 4.43 -15.39 -14.21
C VAL A 42 5.42 -16.55 -14.42
N LYS A 43 5.06 -17.52 -15.26
CA LYS A 43 5.89 -18.70 -15.54
C LYS A 43 7.32 -18.24 -15.87
N ARG A 44 8.27 -18.59 -15.01
CA ARG A 44 9.69 -18.31 -15.27
C ARG A 44 10.10 -19.05 -16.54
N THR A 45 10.87 -18.40 -17.40
CA THR A 45 11.51 -19.07 -18.53
C THR A 45 12.42 -20.16 -17.97
N PRO A 46 12.33 -21.41 -18.46
CA PRO A 46 13.15 -22.48 -17.90
C PRO A 46 14.62 -22.21 -18.22
N LEU A 47 15.52 -22.54 -17.28
CA LEU A 47 16.95 -22.20 -17.34
C LEU A 47 17.65 -22.64 -18.64
N TRP A 48 17.24 -23.77 -19.21
CA TRP A 48 17.77 -24.27 -20.48
C TRP A 48 17.35 -23.41 -21.69
N LEU A 49 16.15 -22.81 -21.65
CA LEU A 49 15.71 -21.85 -22.67
C LEU A 49 16.48 -20.55 -22.52
N THR A 50 16.70 -20.09 -21.28
CA THR A 50 17.52 -18.90 -21.01
C THR A 50 18.95 -19.13 -21.53
N PHE A 51 19.53 -20.30 -21.26
CA PHE A 51 20.83 -20.69 -21.80
C PHE A 51 20.86 -20.70 -23.34
N LEU A 52 19.89 -21.33 -23.99
CA LEU A 52 19.82 -21.34 -25.46
C LEU A 52 19.62 -19.94 -26.06
N ARG A 53 18.92 -19.07 -25.34
CA ARG A 53 18.67 -17.69 -25.78
C ARG A 53 19.95 -16.88 -25.89
N GLU A 54 20.93 -17.12 -25.01
CA GLU A 54 22.25 -16.47 -25.09
C GLU A 54 22.97 -16.72 -26.43
N PHE A 55 22.70 -17.85 -27.09
CA PHE A 55 23.25 -18.19 -28.41
C PHE A 55 22.43 -17.63 -29.59
N SER A 56 21.30 -16.96 -29.33
CA SER A 56 20.34 -16.52 -30.36
C SER A 56 20.30 -15.01 -30.57
N HIS A 57 21.06 -14.23 -29.79
CA HIS A 57 21.13 -12.78 -29.95
C HIS A 57 21.78 -12.39 -31.29
N PHE A 58 21.47 -11.19 -31.77
CA PHE A 58 21.89 -10.69 -33.10
C PHE A 58 23.38 -10.91 -33.41
N PHE A 59 24.27 -10.65 -32.46
CA PHE A 59 25.71 -10.85 -32.63
C PHE A 59 26.13 -12.32 -32.62
N ALA A 60 25.51 -13.15 -31.78
CA ALA A 60 25.70 -14.59 -31.84
C ALA A 60 25.28 -15.16 -33.20
N LEU A 61 24.17 -14.66 -33.78
CA LEU A 61 23.75 -15.03 -35.14
C LEU A 61 24.77 -14.62 -36.21
N ILE A 62 25.38 -13.42 -36.11
CA ILE A 62 26.47 -12.99 -37.01
C ILE A 62 27.68 -13.95 -36.89
N LEU A 63 28.06 -14.33 -35.68
CA LEU A 63 29.14 -15.28 -35.44
C LEU A 63 28.80 -16.69 -35.95
N TRP A 64 27.56 -17.15 -35.79
CA TRP A 64 27.09 -18.41 -36.35
C TRP A 64 27.17 -18.42 -37.88
N VAL A 65 26.74 -17.32 -38.51
CA VAL A 65 26.89 -17.13 -39.96
C VAL A 65 28.37 -17.12 -40.34
N GLY A 66 29.22 -16.44 -39.57
CA GLY A 66 30.68 -16.44 -39.77
C GLY A 66 31.32 -17.82 -39.68
N ALA A 67 30.97 -18.60 -38.65
CA ALA A 67 31.43 -19.98 -38.47
C ALA A 67 30.96 -20.86 -39.64
N ALA A 68 29.68 -20.78 -40.01
CA ALA A 68 29.12 -21.54 -41.13
C ALA A 68 29.84 -21.21 -42.45
N LEU A 69 30.10 -19.93 -42.72
CA LEU A 69 30.85 -19.49 -43.90
C LEU A 69 32.31 -19.97 -43.87
N ALA A 70 32.97 -19.98 -42.70
CA ALA A 70 34.33 -20.48 -42.55
C ALA A 70 34.43 -21.99 -42.83
N PHE A 71 33.49 -22.79 -42.32
CA PHE A 71 33.41 -24.23 -42.63
C PHE A 71 33.06 -24.49 -44.10
N PHE A 72 32.16 -23.71 -44.68
CA PHE A 72 31.83 -23.80 -46.10
C PHE A 72 33.04 -23.45 -46.99
N ALA A 73 33.79 -22.41 -46.64
CA ALA A 73 35.03 -22.03 -47.32
C ALA A 73 36.10 -23.12 -47.21
N ALA A 74 36.24 -23.74 -46.03
CA ALA A 74 37.16 -24.85 -45.82
C ALA A 74 36.78 -26.09 -46.64
N TRP A 75 35.48 -26.37 -46.79
CA TRP A 75 35.00 -27.46 -47.64
C TRP A 75 35.30 -27.21 -49.12
N ARG A 76 35.17 -25.97 -49.59
CA ARG A 76 35.43 -25.60 -50.99
C ARG A 76 36.91 -25.41 -51.32
N GLN A 77 37.74 -25.04 -50.35
CA GLN A 77 39.20 -24.87 -50.49
C GLN A 77 39.95 -25.55 -49.32
N PRO A 78 40.19 -26.88 -49.42
CA PRO A 78 40.92 -27.62 -48.40
C PRO A 78 42.35 -27.08 -48.24
N GLY A 79 42.80 -26.88 -46.99
CA GLY A 79 44.17 -26.43 -46.67
C GLY A 79 44.36 -24.92 -46.50
N SER A 80 43.33 -24.11 -46.66
CA SER A 80 43.36 -22.64 -46.49
C SER A 80 43.39 -22.14 -45.03
N GLY A 81 43.42 -23.04 -44.05
CA GLY A 81 43.33 -22.70 -42.61
C GLY A 81 41.94 -22.24 -42.14
N MET A 82 40.94 -22.20 -43.03
CA MET A 82 39.60 -21.70 -42.73
C MET A 82 38.83 -22.59 -41.73
N ALA A 83 39.13 -23.88 -41.67
CA ALA A 83 38.54 -24.78 -40.68
C ALA A 83 38.99 -24.41 -39.25
N THR A 84 40.26 -24.02 -39.09
CA THR A 84 40.82 -23.58 -37.81
C THR A 84 40.16 -22.28 -37.34
N LEU A 85 39.92 -21.34 -38.26
CA LEU A 85 39.13 -20.13 -38.01
C LEU A 85 37.68 -20.44 -37.61
N GLY A 86 37.01 -21.36 -38.31
CA GLY A 86 35.65 -21.80 -37.97
C GLY A 86 35.58 -22.39 -36.56
N CYS A 87 36.53 -23.26 -36.19
CA CYS A 87 36.64 -23.80 -34.83
C CYS A 87 36.92 -22.71 -33.79
N ALA A 88 37.77 -21.72 -34.10
CA ALA A 88 38.04 -20.59 -33.20
C ALA A 88 36.78 -19.74 -32.97
N ILE A 89 35.99 -19.48 -34.02
CA ILE A 89 34.72 -18.74 -33.92
C ILE A 89 33.71 -19.53 -33.07
N LEU A 90 33.59 -20.85 -33.27
CA LEU A 90 32.72 -21.68 -32.42
C LEU A 90 33.15 -21.64 -30.94
N LEU A 91 34.46 -21.67 -30.67
CA LEU A 91 34.97 -21.56 -29.31
C LEU A 91 34.62 -20.19 -28.69
N VAL A 92 34.72 -19.10 -29.45
CA VAL A 92 34.31 -17.76 -29.01
C VAL A 92 32.81 -17.71 -28.70
N ILE A 93 31.96 -18.26 -29.58
CA ILE A 93 30.50 -18.37 -29.33
C ILE A 93 30.23 -19.14 -28.03
N LEU A 94 30.92 -20.27 -27.83
CA LEU A 94 30.75 -21.11 -26.65
C LEU A 94 31.18 -20.38 -25.36
N ILE A 95 32.38 -19.78 -25.36
CA ILE A 95 32.90 -19.03 -24.21
C ILE A 95 31.99 -17.85 -23.89
N ASN A 96 31.60 -17.08 -24.89
CA ASN A 96 30.76 -15.89 -24.71
C ASN A 96 29.36 -16.28 -24.20
N GLY A 97 28.73 -17.30 -24.78
CA GLY A 97 27.42 -17.79 -24.32
C GLY A 97 27.47 -18.36 -22.91
N LEU A 98 28.51 -19.12 -22.56
CA LEU A 98 28.70 -19.67 -21.21
C LEU A 98 28.93 -18.55 -20.18
N PHE A 99 29.77 -17.58 -20.53
CA PHE A 99 30.08 -16.45 -19.66
C PHE A 99 28.85 -15.56 -19.44
N SER A 100 28.10 -15.26 -20.50
CA SER A 100 26.85 -14.48 -20.45
C SER A 100 25.79 -15.19 -19.60
N PHE A 101 25.58 -16.50 -19.81
CA PHE A 101 24.67 -17.28 -18.98
C PHE A 101 25.10 -17.31 -17.51
N TRP A 102 26.38 -17.50 -17.23
CA TRP A 102 26.89 -17.55 -15.85
C TRP A 102 26.70 -16.20 -15.13
N GLN A 103 26.92 -15.09 -15.82
CA GLN A 103 26.68 -13.74 -15.29
C GLN A 103 25.19 -13.50 -15.01
N GLU A 104 24.30 -13.88 -15.95
CA GLU A 104 22.86 -13.72 -15.80
C GLU A 104 22.32 -14.59 -14.66
N TYR A 105 22.73 -15.86 -14.59
CA TYR A 105 22.33 -16.80 -13.54
C TYR A 105 22.72 -16.30 -12.14
N ARG A 106 23.93 -15.73 -12.00
CA ARG A 106 24.41 -15.18 -10.72
C ARG A 106 23.61 -13.94 -10.30
N ALA A 107 23.19 -13.12 -11.25
CA ALA A 107 22.30 -11.99 -11.00
C ALA A 107 20.90 -12.45 -10.55
N GLU A 108 20.29 -13.40 -11.27
CA GLU A 108 18.97 -13.96 -10.93
C GLU A 108 18.95 -14.66 -9.56
N THR A 109 20.02 -15.38 -9.21
CA THR A 109 20.11 -16.08 -7.93
C THR A 109 20.16 -15.12 -6.74
N ALA A 110 20.86 -13.98 -6.90
CA ALA A 110 20.89 -12.92 -5.88
C ALA A 110 19.49 -12.31 -5.65
N ILE A 111 18.68 -12.21 -6.71
CA ILE A 111 17.29 -11.73 -6.65
C ILE A 111 16.38 -12.77 -5.99
N ALA A 112 16.53 -14.05 -6.32
CA ALA A 112 15.68 -15.13 -5.81
C ALA A 112 15.82 -15.34 -4.28
N ALA A 113 16.99 -15.05 -3.71
CA ALA A 113 17.23 -15.16 -2.27
C ALA A 113 16.39 -14.17 -1.44
N LEU A 114 16.00 -13.02 -2.02
CA LEU A 114 15.20 -12.00 -1.35
C LEU A 114 13.70 -12.35 -1.26
N GLN A 115 13.21 -13.26 -2.11
CA GLN A 115 11.77 -13.59 -2.21
C GLN A 115 11.32 -14.72 -1.25
N ARG A 116 12.23 -15.35 -0.50
CA ARG A 116 11.95 -16.55 0.31
C ARG A 116 11.61 -16.31 1.78
N LEU A 117 11.43 -15.06 2.19
CA LEU A 117 11.51 -14.70 3.62
C LEU A 117 10.19 -14.66 4.40
N LEU A 118 9.03 -15.04 3.85
CA LEU A 118 7.77 -14.94 4.61
C LEU A 118 6.75 -16.06 4.29
N PRO A 119 6.67 -17.11 5.12
CA PRO A 119 5.49 -17.97 5.17
C PRO A 119 4.48 -17.46 6.23
N HIS A 120 3.21 -17.32 5.82
CA HIS A 120 2.07 -17.07 6.70
C HIS A 120 1.32 -18.40 6.99
N ARG A 121 1.06 -18.69 8.27
CA ARG A 121 0.31 -19.88 8.73
C ARG A 121 -1.13 -19.53 9.09
N VAL A 122 -2.04 -20.49 8.91
CA VAL A 122 -3.49 -20.33 9.10
C VAL A 122 -4.07 -21.56 9.81
N LYS A 123 -5.03 -21.35 10.72
CA LYS A 123 -5.79 -22.41 11.38
C LYS A 123 -6.99 -22.84 10.51
N VAL A 124 -7.06 -24.12 10.20
CA VAL A 124 -8.08 -24.75 9.34
C VAL A 124 -8.78 -25.89 10.07
N LEU A 125 -10.07 -26.11 9.81
CA LEU A 125 -10.83 -27.29 10.24
C LEU A 125 -10.85 -28.33 9.11
N ARG A 126 -10.17 -29.47 9.30
CA ARG A 126 -10.29 -30.67 8.44
C ARG A 126 -10.42 -31.93 9.28
N ASP A 127 -11.13 -32.92 8.74
CA ASP A 127 -11.41 -34.19 9.42
C ASP A 127 -12.01 -34.01 10.84
N GLY A 128 -12.77 -32.92 11.05
CA GLY A 128 -13.34 -32.57 12.36
C GLY A 128 -12.35 -32.00 13.38
N THR A 129 -11.07 -31.81 13.02
CA THR A 129 -10.02 -31.31 13.90
C THR A 129 -9.42 -30.00 13.39
N THR A 130 -9.04 -29.11 14.31
CA THR A 130 -8.35 -27.87 13.95
C THR A 130 -6.86 -28.12 13.78
N GLN A 131 -6.30 -27.76 12.63
CA GLN A 131 -4.89 -27.91 12.29
C GLN A 131 -4.31 -26.61 11.73
N GLU A 132 -3.03 -26.35 11.98
CA GLU A 132 -2.31 -25.22 11.37
C GLU A 132 -1.61 -25.65 10.09
N LEU A 133 -1.85 -24.91 9.01
CA LEU A 133 -1.28 -25.15 7.69
C LEU A 133 -0.72 -23.84 7.12
N ASP A 134 0.19 -23.94 6.16
CA ASP A 134 0.61 -22.76 5.40
C ASP A 134 -0.57 -22.24 4.56
N ALA A 135 -0.72 -20.92 4.47
CA ALA A 135 -1.80 -20.28 3.70
C ALA A 135 -1.88 -20.77 2.25
N ASP A 136 -0.74 -21.13 1.65
CA ASP A 136 -0.61 -21.70 0.30
C ASP A 136 -1.35 -23.03 0.10
N GLN A 137 -1.67 -23.74 1.19
CA GLN A 137 -2.33 -25.05 1.17
C GLN A 137 -3.86 -24.97 1.28
N LEU A 138 -4.42 -23.76 1.38
CA LEU A 138 -5.86 -23.56 1.43
C LEU A 138 -6.50 -23.87 0.08
N VAL A 139 -7.70 -24.46 0.13
CA VAL A 139 -8.52 -24.79 -1.03
C VAL A 139 -9.95 -24.30 -0.86
N PRO A 140 -10.71 -24.06 -1.96
CA PRO A 140 -12.13 -23.74 -1.86
C PRO A 140 -12.89 -24.82 -1.09
N GLY A 141 -13.64 -24.40 -0.07
CA GLY A 141 -14.36 -25.26 0.87
C GLY A 141 -13.67 -25.47 2.22
N ASP A 142 -12.41 -25.05 2.38
CA ASP A 142 -11.79 -25.06 3.72
C ASP A 142 -12.54 -24.12 4.66
N ILE A 143 -12.69 -24.55 5.92
CA ILE A 143 -13.20 -23.71 6.99
C ILE A 143 -11.99 -23.22 7.78
N ILE A 144 -11.81 -21.91 7.84
CA ILE A 144 -10.72 -21.25 8.56
C ILE A 144 -11.24 -20.56 9.82
N PHE A 145 -10.35 -20.43 10.79
CA PHE A 145 -10.58 -19.60 11.97
C PHE A 145 -9.72 -18.35 11.86
N LEU A 146 -10.36 -17.20 12.04
CA LEU A 146 -9.74 -15.91 12.01
C LEU A 146 -9.94 -15.25 13.37
N GLN A 147 -8.86 -14.67 13.88
CA GLN A 147 -8.83 -13.93 15.13
C GLN A 147 -8.33 -12.51 14.88
N GLU A 148 -8.55 -11.66 15.85
CA GLU A 148 -8.03 -10.30 15.85
C GLU A 148 -6.52 -10.27 15.61
N GLY A 149 -6.08 -9.44 14.66
CA GLY A 149 -4.71 -9.35 14.19
C GLY A 149 -4.36 -10.26 13.00
N ASP A 150 -5.20 -11.25 12.68
CA ASP A 150 -4.95 -12.14 11.55
C ASP A 150 -5.17 -11.43 10.20
N GLN A 151 -4.34 -11.76 9.21
CA GLN A 151 -4.64 -11.46 7.82
C GLN A 151 -5.55 -12.55 7.24
N VAL A 152 -6.54 -12.11 6.48
CA VAL A 152 -7.45 -13.00 5.75
C VAL A 152 -6.67 -13.62 4.58
N PRO A 153 -6.45 -14.94 4.55
CA PRO A 153 -5.50 -15.58 3.65
C PRO A 153 -6.07 -15.92 2.26
N ALA A 154 -7.39 -15.89 2.12
CA ALA A 154 -8.14 -16.21 0.90
C ALA A 154 -9.50 -15.51 0.95
N ASP A 155 -10.23 -15.44 -0.14
CA ASP A 155 -11.58 -14.87 -0.10
C ASP A 155 -12.53 -15.85 0.59
N CYS A 156 -13.20 -15.39 1.64
CA CYS A 156 -14.01 -16.20 2.53
C CYS A 156 -15.42 -15.63 2.75
N ARG A 157 -16.36 -16.52 3.01
CA ARG A 157 -17.73 -16.23 3.46
C ARG A 157 -17.80 -16.48 4.97
N LEU A 158 -18.19 -15.47 5.75
CA LEU A 158 -18.26 -15.57 7.22
C LEU A 158 -19.42 -16.48 7.67
N LEU A 159 -19.14 -17.63 8.27
CA LEU A 159 -20.17 -18.56 8.75
C LEU A 159 -20.71 -18.14 10.12
N GLU A 160 -19.81 -17.77 11.02
CA GLU A 160 -20.10 -17.33 12.38
C GLU A 160 -19.07 -16.25 12.75
N GLY A 161 -19.49 -15.19 13.41
CA GLY A 161 -18.58 -14.13 13.83
C GLY A 161 -19.08 -13.42 15.09
N PHE A 162 -18.16 -13.12 16.00
CA PHE A 162 -18.44 -12.30 17.17
C PHE A 162 -17.66 -10.99 17.07
N ALA A 163 -18.40 -9.88 16.88
CA ALA A 163 -17.85 -8.53 16.74
C ALA A 163 -16.71 -8.42 15.70
N VAL A 164 -16.82 -9.19 14.61
CA VAL A 164 -15.81 -9.22 13.55
C VAL A 164 -15.82 -7.88 12.83
N GLN A 165 -14.69 -7.18 12.87
CA GLN A 165 -14.44 -6.02 12.04
C GLN A 165 -13.20 -6.27 11.21
N VAL A 166 -13.24 -5.88 9.95
CA VAL A 166 -12.09 -6.01 9.05
C VAL A 166 -11.68 -4.67 8.49
N ASN A 167 -10.37 -4.49 8.37
CA ASN A 167 -9.80 -3.36 7.65
C ASN A 167 -9.73 -3.74 6.18
N ASN A 168 -10.66 -3.18 5.39
CA ASN A 168 -10.67 -3.35 3.95
C ASN A 168 -9.76 -2.33 3.24
N SER A 169 -8.89 -1.59 3.94
CA SER A 169 -7.90 -0.71 3.32
C SER A 169 -7.14 -1.40 2.19
N PRO A 170 -6.81 -2.71 2.29
CA PRO A 170 -6.22 -3.48 1.21
C PRO A 170 -7.11 -3.83 0.00
N LEU A 171 -8.35 -3.32 -0.10
CA LEU A 171 -9.19 -3.45 -1.30
C LEU A 171 -9.92 -2.17 -1.64
N THR A 172 -10.41 -1.48 -0.63
CA THR A 172 -11.26 -0.27 -0.74
C THR A 172 -10.46 1.01 -0.49
N GLY A 173 -9.31 0.90 0.19
CA GLY A 173 -8.53 2.06 0.63
C GLY A 173 -9.12 2.83 1.82
N GLU A 174 -10.28 2.43 2.32
CA GLU A 174 -10.86 2.97 3.53
C GLU A 174 -10.22 2.31 4.75
N SER A 175 -9.67 3.11 5.67
CA SER A 175 -9.02 2.61 6.90
C SER A 175 -9.99 2.44 8.07
N ALA A 176 -11.26 2.85 7.90
CA ALA A 176 -12.28 2.63 8.90
C ALA A 176 -12.62 1.13 8.98
N PRO A 177 -12.57 0.50 10.16
CA PRO A 177 -12.96 -0.89 10.32
C PRO A 177 -14.42 -1.10 9.88
N ALA A 178 -14.64 -2.05 8.97
CA ALA A 178 -15.97 -2.40 8.50
C ALA A 178 -16.52 -3.58 9.30
N PRO A 179 -17.71 -3.45 9.94
CA PRO A 179 -18.33 -4.55 10.67
C PRO A 179 -18.78 -5.65 9.72
N ARG A 180 -18.64 -6.90 10.15
CA ARG A 180 -19.00 -8.10 9.40
C ARG A 180 -19.99 -8.95 10.18
N ASP A 181 -20.95 -9.53 9.47
CA ASP A 181 -22.01 -10.39 10.02
C ASP A 181 -22.19 -11.62 9.13
N SER A 182 -22.65 -12.74 9.68
CA SER A 182 -22.81 -13.99 8.94
C SER A 182 -24.12 -14.09 8.16
N GLN A 183 -25.06 -13.17 8.34
CA GLN A 183 -26.37 -13.17 7.66
C GLN A 183 -26.25 -13.05 6.13
N ALA A 184 -27.22 -13.62 5.39
CA ALA A 184 -27.27 -13.49 3.95
C ALA A 184 -27.56 -12.04 3.51
N ASP A 185 -26.87 -11.59 2.47
CA ASP A 185 -27.10 -10.28 1.86
C ASP A 185 -27.74 -10.50 0.48
N ALA A 186 -29.03 -10.20 0.38
CA ALA A 186 -29.83 -10.47 -0.83
C ALA A 186 -29.66 -9.41 -1.94
N GLN A 187 -29.17 -8.20 -1.62
CA GLN A 187 -29.20 -7.04 -2.53
C GLN A 187 -27.82 -6.40 -2.78
N GLY A 188 -26.81 -6.68 -1.96
CA GLY A 188 -25.48 -6.10 -2.09
C GLY A 188 -24.65 -6.62 -3.27
N GLU A 189 -23.69 -5.83 -3.71
CA GLU A 189 -22.57 -6.32 -4.53
C GLU A 189 -21.63 -7.17 -3.67
N LEU A 190 -20.97 -8.16 -4.28
CA LEU A 190 -20.13 -9.12 -3.53
C LEU A 190 -19.06 -8.42 -2.68
N GLN A 191 -18.48 -7.32 -3.18
CA GLN A 191 -17.43 -6.55 -2.51
C GLN A 191 -17.93 -5.73 -1.30
N GLN A 192 -19.21 -5.36 -1.29
CA GLN A 192 -19.83 -4.55 -0.24
C GLN A 192 -20.55 -5.39 0.82
N ALA A 193 -20.86 -6.65 0.50
CA ALA A 193 -21.60 -7.53 1.39
C ALA A 193 -20.90 -7.71 2.75
N CYS A 194 -21.65 -7.50 3.84
CA CYS A 194 -21.16 -7.56 5.22
C CYS A 194 -20.67 -8.96 5.64
N ASN A 195 -20.95 -9.97 4.83
CA ASN A 195 -20.72 -11.37 5.15
C ASN A 195 -19.55 -11.98 4.38
N MET A 196 -18.77 -11.14 3.70
CA MET A 196 -17.59 -11.48 2.92
C MET A 196 -16.32 -10.94 3.57
N LEU A 197 -15.27 -11.75 3.53
CA LEU A 197 -13.90 -11.42 3.93
C LEU A 197 -13.01 -11.64 2.72
N PHE A 198 -12.05 -10.74 2.48
CA PHE A 198 -11.24 -10.79 1.25
C PHE A 198 -9.77 -11.01 1.54
N ALA A 199 -9.10 -11.76 0.67
CA ALA A 199 -7.67 -12.04 0.77
C ALA A 199 -6.87 -10.73 0.93
N GLY A 200 -5.93 -10.71 1.88
CA GLY A 200 -5.07 -9.55 2.16
C GLY A 200 -5.69 -8.47 3.05
N THR A 201 -6.98 -8.56 3.41
CA THR A 201 -7.57 -7.72 4.48
C THR A 201 -7.16 -8.22 5.86
N SER A 202 -7.22 -7.36 6.89
CA SER A 202 -6.86 -7.74 8.26
C SER A 202 -8.06 -7.68 9.20
N VAL A 203 -8.18 -8.65 10.10
CA VAL A 203 -9.19 -8.63 11.17
C VAL A 203 -8.75 -7.65 12.25
N VAL A 204 -9.51 -6.58 12.44
CA VAL A 204 -9.21 -5.51 13.41
C VAL A 204 -9.72 -5.87 14.79
N THR A 205 -10.92 -6.47 14.86
CA THR A 205 -11.51 -6.91 16.12
C THR A 205 -12.33 -8.16 15.89
N GLY A 206 -12.50 -8.94 16.97
CA GLY A 206 -13.40 -10.08 16.99
C GLY A 206 -12.78 -11.37 16.44
N ASN A 207 -13.58 -12.42 16.45
CA ASN A 207 -13.18 -13.73 15.94
C ASN A 207 -14.30 -14.32 15.09
N GLY A 208 -13.89 -15.01 14.04
CA GLY A 208 -14.81 -15.51 13.03
C GLY A 208 -14.40 -16.86 12.50
N ARG A 209 -15.40 -17.67 12.21
CA ARG A 209 -15.29 -18.90 11.45
C ARG A 209 -15.76 -18.61 10.03
N ALA A 210 -14.92 -18.87 9.04
CA ALA A 210 -15.20 -18.50 7.67
C ALA A 210 -14.93 -19.65 6.68
N LEU A 211 -15.72 -19.70 5.61
CA LEU A 211 -15.64 -20.68 4.53
C LEU A 211 -14.88 -20.07 3.36
N VAL A 212 -13.74 -20.66 2.98
CA VAL A 212 -12.97 -20.25 1.80
C VAL A 212 -13.78 -20.58 0.55
N PHE A 213 -14.00 -19.60 -0.34
CA PHE A 213 -14.71 -19.84 -1.61
C PHE A 213 -13.86 -19.51 -2.84
N ALA A 214 -12.82 -18.70 -2.71
CA ALA A 214 -11.85 -18.46 -3.79
C ALA A 214 -10.42 -18.34 -3.24
N THR A 215 -9.47 -18.90 -4.00
CA THR A 215 -8.05 -18.97 -3.63
C THR A 215 -7.15 -18.48 -4.79
N GLY A 216 -5.95 -18.02 -4.45
CA GLY A 216 -4.92 -17.62 -5.41
C GLY A 216 -5.40 -16.57 -6.41
N GLY A 217 -5.23 -16.85 -7.70
CA GLY A 217 -5.62 -15.95 -8.79
C GLY A 217 -7.13 -15.70 -8.91
N HIS A 218 -7.97 -16.50 -8.27
CA HIS A 218 -9.43 -16.36 -8.30
C HIS A 218 -9.98 -15.42 -7.21
N THR A 219 -9.14 -14.99 -6.27
CA THR A 219 -9.51 -13.99 -5.27
C THR A 219 -9.72 -12.62 -5.91
N ALA A 220 -10.44 -11.72 -5.25
CA ALA A 220 -10.63 -10.34 -5.68
C ALA A 220 -9.28 -9.64 -5.91
N VAL A 221 -8.34 -9.80 -4.97
CA VAL A 221 -6.96 -9.29 -5.11
C VAL A 221 -6.21 -9.99 -6.24
N GLY A 222 -6.40 -11.31 -6.43
CA GLY A 222 -5.78 -12.06 -7.53
C GLY A 222 -6.23 -11.60 -8.91
N MET A 223 -7.52 -11.31 -9.07
CA MET A 223 -8.08 -10.75 -10.30
C MET A 223 -7.53 -9.36 -10.60
N ILE A 224 -7.42 -8.50 -9.58
CA ILE A 224 -6.77 -7.18 -9.69
C ILE A 224 -5.31 -7.36 -10.10
N ALA A 225 -4.57 -8.23 -9.41
CA ALA A 225 -3.16 -8.50 -9.72
C ALA A 225 -2.96 -9.03 -11.14
N HIS A 226 -3.86 -9.88 -11.65
CA HIS A 226 -3.79 -10.37 -13.04
C HIS A 226 -4.01 -9.24 -14.05
N LEU A 227 -4.99 -8.37 -13.85
CA LEU A 227 -5.23 -7.20 -14.71
C LEU A 227 -4.00 -6.28 -14.75
N THR A 228 -3.42 -6.04 -13.59
CA THR A 228 -2.17 -5.30 -13.40
C THR A 228 -1.00 -5.94 -14.16
N GLN A 229 -0.82 -7.25 -14.06
CA GLN A 229 0.25 -7.99 -14.72
C GLN A 229 0.12 -8.06 -16.25
N THR A 230 -1.09 -7.93 -16.80
CA THR A 230 -1.31 -7.87 -18.26
C THR A 230 -1.03 -6.50 -18.88
N THR A 231 -0.84 -5.47 -18.06
CA THR A 231 -0.40 -4.16 -18.54
C THR A 231 1.10 -4.27 -18.84
N GLY A 232 1.44 -4.45 -20.12
CA GLY A 232 2.81 -4.68 -20.57
C GLY A 232 3.79 -3.68 -19.93
N GLY A 233 4.78 -4.21 -19.22
CA GLY A 233 5.73 -3.41 -18.46
C GLY A 233 6.41 -2.35 -19.33
N GLN A 234 6.45 -1.11 -18.86
CA GLN A 234 7.19 -0.04 -19.53
C GLN A 234 8.69 -0.25 -19.32
N LEU A 235 9.49 0.00 -20.37
CA LEU A 235 10.95 -0.05 -20.29
C LEU A 235 11.45 1.05 -19.35
N SER A 236 12.40 0.71 -18.47
CA SER A 236 13.06 1.71 -17.59
C SER A 236 13.84 2.74 -18.43
N PRO A 237 14.08 3.95 -17.90
CA PRO A 237 14.84 4.96 -18.63
C PRO A 237 16.24 4.47 -19.05
N LEU A 238 16.98 3.78 -18.17
CA LEU A 238 18.26 3.15 -18.51
C LEU A 238 18.13 2.08 -19.60
N GLN A 239 17.09 1.26 -19.59
CA GLN A 239 16.87 0.29 -20.67
C GLN A 239 16.63 0.96 -22.01
N ARG A 240 15.93 2.11 -22.03
CA ARG A 240 15.75 2.92 -23.25
C ARG A 240 17.06 3.52 -23.73
N GLU A 241 17.94 3.95 -22.82
CA GLU A 241 19.27 4.46 -23.18
C GLU A 241 20.21 3.36 -23.65
N ILE A 242 20.26 2.21 -22.96
CA ILE A 242 21.06 1.05 -23.38
C ILE A 242 20.62 0.62 -24.77
N ARG A 243 19.31 0.55 -25.06
CA ARG A 243 18.82 0.20 -26.40
C ARG A 243 19.25 1.21 -27.47
N ARG A 244 19.25 2.51 -27.15
CA ARG A 244 19.73 3.56 -28.08
C ARG A 244 21.23 3.41 -28.34
N LEU A 245 22.02 3.22 -27.28
CA LEU A 245 23.46 2.99 -27.37
C LEU A 245 23.78 1.71 -28.16
N SER A 246 23.08 0.61 -27.88
CA SER A 246 23.26 -0.66 -28.60
C SER A 246 22.97 -0.53 -30.10
N HIS A 247 21.91 0.19 -30.50
CA HIS A 247 21.64 0.45 -31.91
C HIS A 247 22.73 1.31 -32.54
N PHE A 248 23.16 2.37 -31.85
CA PHE A 248 24.23 3.23 -32.34
C PHE A 248 25.53 2.45 -32.57
N VAL A 249 25.95 1.64 -31.59
CA VAL A 249 27.16 0.80 -31.69
C VAL A 249 27.02 -0.26 -32.77
N ALA A 250 25.84 -0.89 -32.91
CA ALA A 250 25.60 -1.87 -33.98
C ALA A 250 25.71 -1.23 -35.38
N ILE A 251 25.13 -0.05 -35.58
CA ILE A 251 25.22 0.68 -36.85
C ILE A 251 26.67 1.05 -37.15
N LEU A 252 27.40 1.56 -36.15
CA LEU A 252 28.81 1.91 -36.30
C LEU A 252 29.66 0.68 -36.65
N ALA A 253 29.52 -0.42 -35.91
CA ALA A 253 30.27 -1.66 -36.13
C ALA A 253 29.98 -2.25 -37.53
N CYS A 254 28.72 -2.32 -37.94
CA CYS A 254 28.34 -2.77 -39.28
C CYS A 254 28.90 -1.85 -40.37
N SER A 255 28.84 -0.53 -40.19
CA SER A 255 29.40 0.43 -41.15
C SER A 255 30.90 0.25 -41.32
N LEU A 256 31.63 0.03 -40.21
CA LEU A 256 33.07 -0.23 -40.22
C LEU A 256 33.38 -1.54 -40.93
N GLY A 257 32.65 -2.62 -40.61
CA GLY A 257 32.78 -3.91 -41.28
C GLY A 257 32.60 -3.82 -42.80
N VAL A 258 31.58 -3.08 -43.26
CA VAL A 258 31.34 -2.85 -44.69
C VAL A 258 32.46 -2.04 -45.34
N VAL A 259 32.92 -0.95 -44.69
CA VAL A 259 34.02 -0.13 -45.21
C VAL A 259 35.30 -0.95 -45.35
N PHE A 260 35.68 -1.72 -44.33
CA PHE A 260 36.87 -2.56 -44.39
C PHE A 260 36.74 -3.71 -45.39
N PHE A 261 35.53 -4.25 -45.58
CA PHE A 261 35.27 -5.22 -46.64
C PHE A 261 35.49 -4.60 -48.04
N LEU A 262 35.02 -3.38 -48.27
CA LEU A 262 35.25 -2.66 -49.53
C LEU A 262 36.74 -2.36 -49.76
N ILE A 263 37.46 -1.95 -48.71
CA ILE A 263 38.93 -1.75 -48.78
C ILE A 263 39.64 -3.08 -49.08
N GLY A 264 39.26 -4.16 -48.38
CA GLY A 264 39.86 -5.47 -48.58
C GLY A 264 39.61 -6.05 -49.97
N THR A 265 38.42 -5.80 -50.55
CA THR A 265 38.15 -6.16 -51.95
C THR A 265 38.98 -5.33 -52.92
N TRP A 266 39.20 -4.04 -52.63
CA TRP A 266 40.04 -3.16 -53.45
C TRP A 266 41.54 -3.55 -53.40
N ILE A 267 42.03 -4.05 -52.25
CA ILE A 267 43.40 -4.57 -52.08
C ILE A 267 43.59 -5.96 -52.73
N GLY A 268 42.49 -6.62 -53.13
CA GLY A 268 42.54 -7.95 -53.76
C GLY A 268 42.58 -9.11 -52.76
N LEU A 269 42.10 -8.92 -51.53
CA LEU A 269 41.97 -10.02 -50.57
C LEU A 269 40.94 -11.06 -51.07
N PRO A 270 41.21 -12.37 -50.88
CA PRO A 270 40.23 -13.42 -51.16
C PRO A 270 38.89 -13.15 -50.47
N LEU A 271 37.78 -13.40 -51.17
CA LEU A 271 36.42 -13.12 -50.66
C LEU A 271 36.20 -13.68 -49.24
N TRP A 272 36.63 -14.92 -49.00
CA TRP A 272 36.44 -15.60 -47.72
C TRP A 272 37.25 -14.97 -46.58
N SER A 273 38.53 -14.64 -46.82
CA SER A 273 39.35 -14.00 -45.79
C SER A 273 38.89 -12.58 -45.51
N ASN A 274 38.47 -11.84 -46.55
CA ASN A 274 37.94 -10.50 -46.42
C ASN A 274 36.60 -10.46 -45.65
N LEU A 275 35.69 -11.40 -45.92
CA LEU A 275 34.42 -11.51 -45.20
C LEU A 275 34.62 -11.89 -43.73
N MET A 276 35.54 -12.80 -43.44
CA MET A 276 35.89 -13.15 -42.05
C MET A 276 36.53 -11.97 -41.31
N PHE A 277 37.38 -11.20 -41.98
CA PHE A 277 37.97 -10.00 -41.41
C PHE A 277 36.91 -8.94 -41.07
N ALA A 278 35.93 -8.71 -41.97
CA ALA A 278 34.81 -7.82 -41.73
C ALA A 278 33.94 -8.25 -40.55
N ILE A 279 33.62 -9.55 -40.44
CA ILE A 279 32.89 -10.11 -39.30
C ILE A 279 33.69 -9.96 -38.00
N GLY A 280 35.00 -10.21 -38.04
CA GLY A 280 35.89 -10.02 -36.90
C GLY A 280 35.90 -8.58 -36.39
N ILE A 281 35.91 -7.59 -37.29
CA ILE A 281 35.80 -6.17 -36.93
C ILE A 281 34.45 -5.86 -36.29
N ILE A 282 33.35 -6.37 -36.85
CA ILE A 282 32.01 -6.15 -36.29
C ILE A 282 31.94 -6.67 -34.86
N VAL A 283 32.42 -7.90 -34.63
CA VAL A 283 32.38 -8.58 -33.33
C VAL A 283 33.31 -7.88 -32.31
N ALA A 284 34.51 -7.48 -32.72
CA ALA A 284 35.46 -6.78 -31.85
C ALA A 284 34.93 -5.45 -31.29
N ASN A 285 33.93 -4.85 -31.94
CA ASN A 285 33.30 -3.61 -31.51
C ASN A 285 32.05 -3.83 -30.64
N VAL A 286 31.67 -5.08 -30.34
CA VAL A 286 30.49 -5.38 -29.52
C VAL A 286 30.82 -5.23 -28.04
N PRO A 287 30.07 -4.41 -27.28
CA PRO A 287 30.31 -4.21 -25.86
C PRO A 287 29.61 -5.33 -25.06
N GLU A 288 30.11 -6.56 -25.18
CA GLU A 288 29.54 -7.77 -24.57
C GLU A 288 29.41 -7.66 -23.04
N GLY A 289 30.34 -6.93 -22.39
CA GLY A 289 30.33 -6.73 -20.95
C GLY A 289 29.36 -5.65 -20.44
N LEU A 290 28.71 -4.86 -21.31
CA LEU A 290 27.92 -3.70 -20.88
C LEU A 290 26.69 -4.10 -20.05
N LEU A 291 25.86 -4.99 -20.59
CA LEU A 291 24.61 -5.43 -19.97
C LEU A 291 24.86 -6.12 -18.61
N PRO A 292 25.75 -7.12 -18.50
CA PRO A 292 26.08 -7.76 -17.22
C PRO A 292 26.65 -6.81 -16.17
N THR A 293 27.51 -5.86 -16.59
CA THR A 293 28.12 -4.88 -15.67
C THR A 293 27.06 -3.95 -15.07
N VAL A 294 26.10 -3.52 -15.89
CA VAL A 294 24.96 -2.72 -15.43
C VAL A 294 24.11 -3.53 -14.44
N THR A 295 23.74 -4.77 -14.79
CA THR A 295 22.93 -5.64 -13.92
C THR A 295 23.60 -5.88 -12.57
N LEU A 296 24.91 -6.14 -12.57
CA LEU A 296 25.70 -6.33 -11.35
C LEU A 296 25.74 -5.04 -10.50
N SER A 297 25.93 -3.90 -11.13
CA SER A 297 25.95 -2.59 -10.46
C SER A 297 24.60 -2.28 -9.79
N LEU A 298 23.49 -2.54 -10.49
CA LEU A 298 22.13 -2.41 -9.94
C LEU A 298 21.87 -3.39 -8.80
N ALA A 299 22.33 -4.65 -8.92
CA ALA A 299 22.23 -5.64 -7.85
C ALA A 299 22.99 -5.21 -6.59
N MET A 300 24.21 -4.69 -6.74
CA MET A 300 25.01 -4.15 -5.63
C MET A 300 24.36 -2.91 -5.00
N ALA A 301 23.75 -2.04 -5.79
CA ALA A 301 22.98 -0.90 -5.29
C ALA A 301 21.73 -1.35 -4.52
N SER A 302 20.99 -2.31 -5.06
CA SER A 302 19.83 -2.94 -4.42
C SER A 302 20.19 -3.57 -3.09
N GLN A 303 21.31 -4.28 -3.00
CA GLN A 303 21.79 -4.85 -1.74
C GLN A 303 22.13 -3.77 -0.70
N ARG A 304 22.72 -2.64 -1.12
CA ARG A 304 22.99 -1.50 -0.23
C ARG A 304 21.71 -0.84 0.28
N MET A 305 20.68 -0.73 -0.54
CA MET A 305 19.37 -0.21 -0.14
C MET A 305 18.65 -1.17 0.81
N ALA A 306 18.69 -2.49 0.55
CA ALA A 306 18.11 -3.50 1.44
C ALA A 306 18.74 -3.48 2.85
N ARG A 307 20.06 -3.23 2.96
CA ARG A 307 20.74 -3.04 4.26
C ARG A 307 20.27 -1.81 5.03
N ARG A 308 19.58 -0.87 4.38
CA ARG A 308 18.95 0.31 4.97
C ARG A 308 17.43 0.17 5.06
N ASN A 309 16.92 -1.06 5.10
CA ASN A 309 15.50 -1.41 5.16
C ASN A 309 14.65 -0.94 3.96
N ALA A 310 15.27 -0.65 2.82
CA ALA A 310 14.58 -0.37 1.56
C ALA A 310 14.67 -1.61 0.63
N LEU A 311 13.63 -2.44 0.63
CA LEU A 311 13.58 -3.66 -0.17
C LEU A 311 13.18 -3.35 -1.62
N ILE A 312 13.97 -3.84 -2.58
CA ILE A 312 13.73 -3.65 -4.01
C ILE A 312 13.25 -4.96 -4.63
N ARG A 313 12.06 -4.91 -5.24
CA ARG A 313 11.47 -6.07 -5.95
C ARG A 313 11.99 -6.23 -7.37
N HIS A 314 12.37 -5.11 -8.00
CA HIS A 314 12.83 -5.06 -9.40
C HIS A 314 14.08 -4.19 -9.52
N LEU A 315 15.19 -4.74 -10.02
CA LEU A 315 16.47 -4.02 -10.12
C LEU A 315 16.41 -2.66 -10.85
N PRO A 316 15.65 -2.49 -11.96
CA PRO A 316 15.55 -1.21 -12.63
C PRO A 316 14.97 -0.09 -11.74
N ALA A 317 14.23 -0.43 -10.68
CA ALA A 317 13.65 0.55 -9.77
C ALA A 317 14.72 1.40 -9.05
N VAL A 318 15.94 0.86 -8.82
CA VAL A 318 17.06 1.65 -8.27
C VAL A 318 17.33 2.88 -9.13
N GLU A 319 17.34 2.69 -10.44
CA GLU A 319 17.64 3.73 -11.42
C GLU A 319 16.45 4.66 -11.65
N THR A 320 15.24 4.11 -11.71
CA THR A 320 14.03 4.92 -11.82
C THR A 320 13.88 5.89 -10.64
N LEU A 321 14.24 5.45 -9.42
CA LEU A 321 14.23 6.34 -8.26
C LEU A 321 15.22 7.51 -8.42
N GLY A 322 16.40 7.25 -8.97
CA GLY A 322 17.42 8.28 -9.21
C GLY A 322 17.07 9.25 -10.36
N SER A 323 16.17 8.86 -11.26
CA SER A 323 15.69 9.68 -12.38
C SER A 323 14.31 10.29 -12.13
N THR A 324 13.73 10.06 -10.95
CA THR A 324 12.40 10.58 -10.56
C THR A 324 12.41 12.10 -10.54
N THR A 325 11.40 12.70 -11.18
CA THR A 325 11.21 14.16 -11.21
C THR A 325 9.99 14.60 -10.40
N VAL A 326 8.99 13.71 -10.23
CA VAL A 326 7.78 13.99 -9.46
C VAL A 326 7.44 12.80 -8.54
N ILE A 327 7.13 13.07 -7.28
CA ILE A 327 6.63 12.11 -6.30
C ILE A 327 5.17 12.43 -6.00
N CYS A 328 4.26 11.52 -6.32
CA CYS A 328 2.88 11.53 -5.84
C CYS A 328 2.82 10.73 -4.54
N THR A 329 2.45 11.38 -3.43
CA THR A 329 2.48 10.76 -2.10
C THR A 329 1.09 10.73 -1.48
N ASP A 330 0.67 9.56 -0.98
CA ASP A 330 -0.51 9.48 -0.13
C ASP A 330 -0.21 10.09 1.25
N LYS A 331 -1.26 10.53 1.95
CA LYS A 331 -1.10 11.13 3.28
C LYS A 331 -1.12 10.05 4.37
N THR A 332 -2.16 9.22 4.42
CA THR A 332 -2.44 8.34 5.56
C THR A 332 -1.51 7.13 5.57
N GLY A 333 -0.76 6.95 6.65
CA GLY A 333 0.19 5.82 6.78
C GLY A 333 1.47 5.92 5.95
N THR A 334 1.54 6.90 5.04
CA THR A 334 2.73 7.21 4.25
C THR A 334 3.45 8.42 4.85
N LEU A 335 2.87 9.62 4.76
CA LEU A 335 3.40 10.82 5.41
C LEU A 335 3.11 10.85 6.91
N THR A 336 1.99 10.26 7.31
CA THR A 336 1.56 10.18 8.71
C THR A 336 1.82 8.79 9.29
N GLN A 337 1.73 8.70 10.62
CA GLN A 337 2.00 7.46 11.36
C GLN A 337 0.84 6.46 11.32
N ASN A 338 -0.32 6.86 10.77
CA ASN A 338 -1.57 6.12 10.86
C ASN A 338 -1.95 5.78 12.31
N ARG A 339 -1.69 6.72 13.22
CA ARG A 339 -1.96 6.59 14.65
C ARG A 339 -2.52 7.91 15.17
N MET A 340 -3.78 7.92 15.58
CA MET A 340 -4.37 9.12 16.16
C MET A 340 -3.66 9.52 17.46
N ALA A 341 -3.47 10.83 17.64
CA ALA A 341 -2.90 11.44 18.82
C ALA A 341 -3.67 12.72 19.16
N VAL A 342 -3.76 13.05 20.45
CA VAL A 342 -4.34 14.32 20.88
C VAL A 342 -3.28 15.41 20.72
N ARG A 343 -3.64 16.52 20.06
CA ARG A 343 -2.72 17.61 19.74
C ARG A 343 -3.04 18.92 20.44
N ALA A 344 -4.31 19.17 20.75
CA ALA A 344 -4.75 20.40 21.37
C ALA A 344 -5.96 20.15 22.27
N LEU A 345 -6.08 20.95 23.32
CA LEU A 345 -7.22 21.00 24.22
C LEU A 345 -7.73 22.44 24.28
N TYR A 346 -9.04 22.62 24.39
CA TYR A 346 -9.64 23.91 24.71
C TYR A 346 -10.44 23.76 26.00
N VAL A 347 -9.96 24.38 27.07
CA VAL A 347 -10.51 24.24 28.42
C VAL A 347 -10.62 25.62 29.06
N GLY A 348 -11.76 25.93 29.68
CA GLY A 348 -11.96 27.19 30.40
C GLY A 348 -11.83 28.48 29.56
N GLY A 349 -11.98 28.37 28.24
CA GLY A 349 -11.83 29.48 27.31
C GLY A 349 -10.40 29.68 26.77
N ILE A 350 -9.49 28.73 27.03
CA ILE A 350 -8.07 28.83 26.69
C ILE A 350 -7.66 27.61 25.86
N ASP A 351 -6.95 27.85 24.75
CA ASP A 351 -6.23 26.82 24.01
C ASP A 351 -4.98 26.41 24.76
N MET A 352 -4.81 25.11 25.04
CA MET A 352 -3.67 24.58 25.76
C MET A 352 -3.13 23.27 25.14
N PRO A 353 -1.81 23.00 25.26
CA PRO A 353 -1.25 21.75 24.80
C PRO A 353 -1.68 20.59 25.72
N PRO A 354 -1.71 19.34 25.20
CA PRO A 354 -2.15 18.17 25.97
C PRO A 354 -1.32 17.92 27.23
N ALA A 355 -0.04 18.30 27.22
CA ALA A 355 0.86 18.16 28.36
C ALA A 355 0.44 18.99 29.59
N GLU A 356 -0.27 20.11 29.38
CA GLU A 356 -0.65 21.05 30.43
C GLU A 356 -2.01 20.72 31.08
N LEU A 357 -2.67 19.63 30.69
CA LEU A 357 -3.95 19.23 31.29
C LEU A 357 -3.80 19.13 32.83
N PRO A 358 -4.59 19.87 33.62
CA PRO A 358 -4.45 19.86 35.08
C PRO A 358 -4.77 18.48 35.65
N ALA A 359 -3.95 18.01 36.60
CA ALA A 359 -4.21 16.76 37.31
C ALA A 359 -5.54 16.82 38.07
N GLY A 360 -6.37 15.78 37.95
CA GLY A 360 -7.70 15.72 38.56
C GLY A 360 -8.77 16.58 37.86
N HIS A 361 -8.48 17.16 36.69
CA HIS A 361 -9.49 17.86 35.91
C HIS A 361 -10.51 16.87 35.31
N VAL A 362 -11.80 17.23 35.31
CA VAL A 362 -12.89 16.37 34.81
C VAL A 362 -12.74 15.96 33.34
N LEU A 363 -11.98 16.73 32.55
CA LEU A 363 -11.63 16.35 31.18
C LEU A 363 -10.88 15.01 31.16
N GLY A 364 -9.93 14.80 32.08
CA GLY A 364 -9.16 13.55 32.17
C GLY A 364 -10.06 12.34 32.43
N GLU A 365 -11.08 12.52 33.28
CA GLU A 365 -12.10 11.49 33.53
C GLU A 365 -12.93 11.19 32.27
N ILE A 366 -13.40 12.23 31.54
CA ILE A 366 -14.15 12.04 30.29
C ILE A 366 -13.28 11.28 29.27
N LEU A 367 -12.04 11.73 29.07
CA LEU A 367 -11.09 11.14 28.13
C LEU A 367 -10.79 9.66 28.44
N GLY A 368 -10.69 9.32 29.72
CA GLY A 368 -10.30 7.99 30.18
C GLY A 368 -11.44 7.03 30.51
N LEU A 369 -12.68 7.50 30.72
CA LEU A 369 -13.81 6.65 31.14
C LEU A 369 -14.95 6.57 30.13
N CYS A 370 -15.08 7.56 29.24
CA CYS A 370 -16.08 7.59 28.17
C CYS A 370 -15.49 6.97 26.90
N HIS A 371 -15.40 5.64 26.83
CA HIS A 371 -14.86 4.89 25.69
C HIS A 371 -15.40 3.46 25.66
N ASP A 372 -15.38 2.79 24.52
CA ASP A 372 -15.78 1.37 24.37
C ASP A 372 -14.57 0.41 24.20
N LEU A 373 -13.36 0.94 24.32
CA LEU A 373 -12.11 0.18 24.23
C LEU A 373 -12.02 -1.02 25.18
N LYS A 374 -11.38 -2.07 24.68
CA LYS A 374 -10.99 -3.25 25.45
C LYS A 374 -9.50 -3.24 25.75
N ARG A 375 -9.09 -3.85 26.86
CA ARG A 375 -7.67 -3.97 27.23
C ARG A 375 -7.10 -5.26 26.65
N GLY A 376 -6.17 -5.13 25.70
CA GLY A 376 -5.41 -6.22 25.09
C GLY A 376 -4.10 -6.51 25.82
N THR A 377 -3.29 -7.41 25.27
CA THR A 377 -1.95 -7.76 25.80
C THR A 377 -0.95 -6.61 25.71
N ASP A 378 -1.02 -5.82 24.63
CA ASP A 378 -0.04 -4.78 24.30
C ASP A 378 -0.62 -3.34 24.31
N GLY A 379 -1.85 -3.17 24.81
CA GLY A 379 -2.49 -1.86 24.91
C GLY A 379 -4.01 -1.89 24.77
N TRP A 380 -4.59 -0.73 24.46
CA TRP A 380 -6.02 -0.58 24.19
C TRP A 380 -6.36 -1.01 22.77
N LEU A 381 -7.45 -1.78 22.63
CA LEU A 381 -8.02 -2.27 21.38
C LEU A 381 -9.36 -1.58 21.12
N GLY A 382 -9.56 -1.04 19.92
CA GLY A 382 -10.78 -0.33 19.51
C GLY A 382 -10.50 0.85 18.58
N ASP A 383 -11.41 1.83 18.56
CA ASP A 383 -11.29 2.99 17.68
C ASP A 383 -9.99 3.81 17.98
N PRO A 384 -9.19 4.15 16.96
CA PRO A 384 -7.92 4.85 17.16
C PRO A 384 -8.04 6.20 17.87
N MET A 385 -9.13 6.95 17.65
CA MET A 385 -9.35 8.23 18.33
C MET A 385 -9.58 7.99 19.81
N GLU A 386 -10.37 6.97 20.17
CA GLU A 386 -10.59 6.61 21.56
C GLU A 386 -9.29 6.16 22.25
N VAL A 387 -8.48 5.33 21.58
CA VAL A 387 -7.16 4.92 22.08
C VAL A 387 -6.30 6.16 22.37
N ALA A 388 -6.32 7.17 21.50
CA ALA A 388 -5.57 8.41 21.69
C ALA A 388 -6.04 9.21 22.93
N LEU A 389 -7.35 9.28 23.17
CA LEU A 389 -7.93 9.97 24.33
C LEU A 389 -7.56 9.27 25.65
N VAL A 390 -7.72 7.95 25.70
CA VAL A 390 -7.41 7.17 26.91
C VAL A 390 -5.92 7.17 27.19
N THR A 391 -5.08 7.06 26.16
CA THR A 391 -3.62 7.14 26.30
C THR A 391 -3.18 8.49 26.85
N LEU A 392 -3.84 9.59 26.47
CA LEU A 392 -3.59 10.90 27.07
C LEU A 392 -4.01 10.91 28.54
N ALA A 393 -5.19 10.40 28.86
CA ALA A 393 -5.70 10.38 30.23
C ALA A 393 -4.77 9.58 31.17
N GLU A 394 -4.29 8.40 30.76
CA GLU A 394 -3.36 7.57 31.54
C GLU A 394 -1.98 8.23 31.76
N ARG A 395 -1.54 9.13 30.87
CA ARG A 395 -0.28 9.90 31.04
C ARG A 395 -0.38 10.96 32.13
N HIS A 396 -1.58 11.47 32.40
CA HIS A 396 -1.83 12.54 33.35
C HIS A 396 -2.25 12.06 34.74
N GLY A 397 -2.42 10.75 34.90
CA GLY A 397 -2.63 10.10 36.19
C GLY A 397 -3.36 8.77 36.07
N PRO A 398 -3.35 7.94 37.14
CA PRO A 398 -4.18 6.75 37.17
C PRO A 398 -5.65 7.14 37.11
N LEU A 399 -6.40 6.47 36.24
CA LEU A 399 -7.85 6.64 36.18
C LEU A 399 -8.47 6.19 37.49
N ALA A 400 -9.37 6.99 38.05
CA ALA A 400 -10.07 6.64 39.27
C ALA A 400 -10.87 5.35 39.06
N ALA A 401 -10.85 4.46 40.06
CA ALA A 401 -11.65 3.25 40.04
C ALA A 401 -13.13 3.64 39.93
N SER A 402 -13.77 3.20 38.84
CA SER A 402 -15.15 3.53 38.52
C SER A 402 -15.85 2.33 37.89
N GLU A 403 -17.09 2.07 38.31
CA GLU A 403 -17.94 1.04 37.75
C GLU A 403 -18.87 1.64 36.69
N ARG A 404 -18.85 1.08 35.47
CA ARG A 404 -19.75 1.51 34.40
C ARG A 404 -21.13 0.89 34.61
N LEU A 405 -22.13 1.73 34.87
CA LEU A 405 -23.50 1.29 35.13
C LEU A 405 -24.35 1.22 33.86
N LEU A 406 -24.20 2.20 32.97
CA LEU A 406 -24.93 2.28 31.70
C LEU A 406 -24.00 2.81 30.62
N GLU A 407 -24.26 2.38 29.39
CA GLU A 407 -23.53 2.80 28.22
C GLU A 407 -24.50 3.03 27.07
N GLN A 408 -24.31 4.15 26.38
CA GLN A 408 -24.94 4.44 25.12
C GLN A 408 -23.84 4.64 24.07
N PRO A 409 -23.51 3.60 23.29
CA PRO A 409 -22.36 3.61 22.39
C PRO A 409 -22.50 4.67 21.30
N PHE A 410 -21.39 4.98 20.65
CA PHE A 410 -21.38 5.91 19.53
C PHE A 410 -22.39 5.48 18.45
N ASN A 411 -23.17 6.44 17.97
CA ASN A 411 -24.16 6.21 16.92
C ASN A 411 -24.00 7.28 15.84
N THR A 412 -23.94 6.86 14.57
CA THR A 412 -23.68 7.77 13.43
C THR A 412 -24.76 8.82 13.21
N GLN A 413 -26.01 8.54 13.59
CA GLN A 413 -27.10 9.53 13.53
C GLN A 413 -26.99 10.55 14.67
N ARG A 414 -26.65 10.10 15.89
CA ARG A 414 -26.51 10.97 17.07
C ARG A 414 -25.17 11.70 17.15
N LYS A 415 -24.13 11.15 16.49
CA LYS A 415 -22.73 11.58 16.46
C LYS A 415 -22.07 11.78 17.84
N ARG A 416 -22.48 11.00 18.83
CA ARG A 416 -21.97 11.07 20.20
C ARG A 416 -22.12 9.75 20.95
N MET A 417 -21.38 9.63 22.04
CA MET A 417 -21.38 8.52 23.00
C MET A 417 -21.63 9.08 24.40
N ALA A 418 -22.33 8.31 25.24
CA ALA A 418 -22.56 8.64 26.64
C ALA A 418 -22.31 7.41 27.53
N VAL A 419 -21.74 7.63 28.73
CA VAL A 419 -21.57 6.58 29.74
C VAL A 419 -22.00 7.09 31.11
N LEU A 420 -22.62 6.22 31.91
CA LEU A 420 -22.88 6.44 33.33
C LEU A 420 -21.86 5.67 34.15
N GLN A 421 -21.14 6.39 34.99
CA GLN A 421 -20.04 5.88 35.80
C GLN A 421 -20.33 6.10 37.28
N GLN A 422 -20.03 5.10 38.10
CA GLN A 422 -20.09 5.14 39.56
C GLN A 422 -18.67 5.21 40.12
N GLY A 423 -18.25 6.40 40.51
CA GLY A 423 -16.96 6.64 41.17
C GLY A 423 -17.11 6.85 42.67
N ALA A 424 -15.98 7.12 43.34
CA ALA A 424 -15.93 7.44 44.77
C ALA A 424 -16.69 8.73 45.14
N GLU A 425 -16.74 9.71 44.23
CA GLU A 425 -17.44 10.99 44.42
C GLU A 425 -18.91 10.96 43.97
N GLY A 426 -19.44 9.77 43.64
CA GLY A 426 -20.83 9.56 43.23
C GLY A 426 -20.99 9.18 41.75
N ARG A 427 -22.23 9.26 41.26
CA ARG A 427 -22.57 8.93 39.87
C ARG A 427 -22.35 10.13 38.95
N ARG A 428 -21.69 9.91 37.81
CA ARG A 428 -21.47 10.93 36.78
C ARG A 428 -21.82 10.39 35.41
N VAL A 429 -22.41 11.24 34.59
CA VAL A 429 -22.59 10.99 33.15
C VAL A 429 -21.49 11.72 32.41
N TYR A 430 -20.80 11.02 31.50
CA TYR A 430 -19.81 11.58 30.60
C TYR A 430 -20.26 11.42 29.16
N VAL A 431 -20.08 12.46 28.35
CA VAL A 431 -20.48 12.51 26.95
C VAL A 431 -19.33 13.03 26.11
N LYS A 432 -19.08 12.39 24.97
CA LYS A 432 -18.17 12.87 23.93
C LYS A 432 -18.83 12.76 22.55
N GLY A 433 -18.58 13.73 21.67
CA GLY A 433 -19.13 13.70 20.33
C GLY A 433 -18.85 14.93 19.50
N ALA A 434 -19.57 15.07 18.39
CA ALA A 434 -19.47 16.24 17.52
C ALA A 434 -20.06 17.49 18.20
N LEU A 435 -19.41 18.65 18.04
CA LEU A 435 -19.79 19.89 18.73
C LEU A 435 -21.25 20.26 18.47
N GLU A 436 -21.70 20.14 17.22
CA GLU A 436 -23.06 20.50 16.81
C GLU A 436 -24.14 19.65 17.49
N THR A 437 -23.78 18.49 18.03
CA THR A 437 -24.71 17.58 18.73
C THR A 437 -24.58 17.66 20.24
N VAL A 438 -23.42 18.03 20.78
CA VAL A 438 -23.16 18.10 22.23
C VAL A 438 -23.49 19.48 22.79
N LEU A 439 -23.12 20.57 22.09
CA LEU A 439 -23.33 21.94 22.58
C LEU A 439 -24.81 22.30 22.82
N PRO A 440 -25.78 21.87 21.99
CA PRO A 440 -27.20 22.12 22.25
C PRO A 440 -27.73 21.44 23.52
N LEU A 441 -27.08 20.37 23.98
CA LEU A 441 -27.44 19.63 25.19
C LEU A 441 -26.85 20.25 26.47
N CYS A 442 -25.95 21.22 26.32
CA CYS A 442 -25.30 21.91 27.42
C CYS A 442 -26.06 23.20 27.77
N GLN A 443 -26.46 23.38 29.03
CA GLN A 443 -27.04 24.64 29.53
C GLN A 443 -26.04 25.44 30.38
N GLN A 444 -25.00 24.77 30.85
CA GLN A 444 -23.97 25.31 31.73
C GLN A 444 -22.59 24.86 31.22
N GLN A 445 -21.54 25.52 31.70
CA GLN A 445 -20.15 25.12 31.46
C GLN A 445 -19.42 24.92 32.77
N TRP A 446 -18.43 24.05 32.73
CA TRP A 446 -17.45 23.88 33.80
C TRP A 446 -16.23 24.73 33.49
N ARG A 447 -15.95 25.74 34.32
CA ARG A 447 -14.83 26.67 34.13
C ARG A 447 -14.16 26.97 35.47
N ASP A 448 -12.85 26.80 35.55
CA ASP A 448 -12.02 27.10 36.73
C ASP A 448 -12.53 26.48 38.05
N GLY A 449 -13.08 25.25 37.98
CA GLY A 449 -13.63 24.56 39.14
C GLY A 449 -15.05 24.99 39.55
N ALA A 450 -15.71 25.85 38.76
CA ALA A 450 -17.05 26.35 39.03
C ALA A 450 -18.02 26.09 37.86
N VAL A 451 -19.29 25.91 38.19
CA VAL A 451 -20.40 25.84 37.24
C VAL A 451 -20.83 27.25 36.86
N GLN A 452 -20.82 27.58 35.57
CA GLN A 452 -21.27 28.87 35.05
C GLN A 452 -22.38 28.67 34.00
N ALA A 453 -23.29 29.63 33.88
CA ALA A 453 -24.31 29.61 32.84
C ALA A 453 -23.66 29.71 31.45
N LEU A 454 -24.17 28.94 30.49
CA LEU A 454 -23.68 28.96 29.11
C LEU A 454 -24.51 29.95 28.29
N ASP A 455 -24.09 31.22 28.31
CA ASP A 455 -24.71 32.31 27.56
C ASP A 455 -24.35 32.27 26.07
N GLU A 456 -25.10 33.02 25.25
CA GLU A 456 -24.92 33.03 23.79
C GLU A 456 -23.52 33.51 23.34
N PRO A 457 -22.92 34.55 23.97
CA PRO A 457 -21.53 34.94 23.67
C PRO A 457 -20.53 33.79 23.92
N THR A 458 -20.67 33.03 25.00
CA THR A 458 -19.79 31.90 25.28
C THR A 458 -19.99 30.77 24.28
N ARG A 459 -21.24 30.47 23.86
CA ARG A 459 -21.50 29.49 22.80
C ARG A 459 -20.79 29.86 21.51
N GLN A 460 -20.87 31.12 21.11
CA GLN A 460 -20.17 31.63 19.93
C GLN A 460 -18.64 31.51 20.07
N ALA A 461 -18.09 31.79 21.25
CA ALA A 461 -16.66 31.61 21.52
C ALA A 461 -16.22 30.14 21.42
N ILE A 462 -17.02 29.19 21.91
CA ILE A 462 -16.75 27.75 21.78
C ILE A 462 -16.80 27.31 20.31
N SER A 463 -17.79 27.78 19.55
CA SER A 463 -17.88 27.50 18.11
C SER A 463 -16.68 28.06 17.35
N ALA A 464 -16.25 29.29 17.67
CA ALA A 464 -15.06 29.88 17.08
C ALA A 464 -13.78 29.10 17.43
N ALA A 465 -13.63 28.63 18.67
CA ALA A 465 -12.51 27.78 19.08
C ALA A 465 -12.50 26.44 18.35
N HIS A 466 -13.66 25.81 18.18
CA HIS A 466 -13.80 24.60 17.36
C HIS A 466 -13.35 24.83 15.92
N ASP A 467 -13.79 25.93 15.31
CA ASP A 467 -13.43 26.24 13.93
C ASP A 467 -11.94 26.52 13.79
N ALA A 468 -11.32 27.23 14.75
CA ALA A 468 -9.88 27.45 14.79
C ALA A 468 -9.08 26.14 14.92
N LEU A 469 -9.54 25.19 15.76
CA LEU A 469 -8.93 23.86 15.87
C LEU A 469 -9.10 23.05 14.58
N ALA A 470 -10.28 23.12 13.94
CA ALA A 470 -10.54 22.44 12.68
C ALA A 470 -9.75 23.03 11.51
N GLU A 471 -9.49 24.34 11.50
CA GLU A 471 -8.63 25.04 10.53
C GLU A 471 -7.17 24.60 10.62
N ARG A 472 -6.72 24.20 11.81
CA ARG A 472 -5.43 23.53 12.04
C ARG A 472 -5.42 22.08 11.55
N GLY A 473 -6.49 21.59 10.93
CA GLY A 473 -6.60 20.23 10.40
C GLY A 473 -6.95 19.16 11.43
N LEU A 474 -7.25 19.56 12.67
CA LEU A 474 -7.57 18.66 13.77
C LEU A 474 -9.01 18.14 13.64
N ARG A 475 -9.22 16.87 13.99
CA ARG A 475 -10.53 16.30 14.28
C ARG A 475 -10.94 16.72 15.68
N VAL A 476 -11.99 17.53 15.79
CA VAL A 476 -12.40 18.13 17.07
C VAL A 476 -13.58 17.37 17.66
N LEU A 477 -13.48 16.99 18.93
CA LEU A 477 -14.59 16.42 19.72
C LEU A 477 -14.93 17.37 20.86
N ALA A 478 -16.23 17.51 21.13
CA ALA A 478 -16.74 18.20 22.29
C ALA A 478 -16.93 17.22 23.45
N LEU A 479 -16.55 17.65 24.65
CA LEU A 479 -16.61 16.87 25.87
C LEU A 479 -17.57 17.56 26.86
N ALA A 480 -18.47 16.78 27.44
CA ALA A 480 -19.43 17.27 28.41
C ALA A 480 -19.67 16.24 29.51
N TRP A 481 -20.11 16.69 30.67
CA TRP A 481 -20.42 15.81 31.79
C TRP A 481 -21.52 16.37 32.68
N ARG A 482 -22.05 15.56 33.59
CA ARG A 482 -22.85 16.06 34.72
C ARG A 482 -22.90 15.06 35.87
N PRO A 483 -23.20 15.51 37.10
CA PRO A 483 -23.65 14.61 38.16
C PRO A 483 -24.93 13.88 37.73
N ALA A 484 -25.03 12.59 38.04
CA ALA A 484 -26.19 11.77 37.71
C ALA A 484 -27.22 11.74 38.86
N GLN A 485 -28.50 11.63 38.52
CA GLN A 485 -29.57 11.46 39.51
C GLN A 485 -29.75 9.99 39.91
N ALA A 486 -30.52 9.72 40.96
CA ALA A 486 -30.68 8.36 41.50
C ALA A 486 -31.33 7.37 40.52
N ALA A 487 -32.19 7.84 39.62
CA ALA A 487 -32.88 7.06 38.60
C ALA A 487 -32.57 7.61 37.19
N GLU A 488 -31.50 7.10 36.59
CA GLU A 488 -31.09 7.43 35.22
C GLU A 488 -31.50 6.29 34.27
N ASN A 489 -31.99 6.64 33.09
CA ASN A 489 -32.24 5.72 31.99
C ASN A 489 -31.57 6.25 30.72
N LEU A 490 -31.53 5.44 29.65
CA LEU A 490 -30.85 5.81 28.40
C LEU A 490 -31.35 7.14 27.81
N ASP A 491 -32.62 7.49 28.01
CA ASP A 491 -33.22 8.72 27.48
C ASP A 491 -32.86 9.98 28.31
N SER A 492 -32.50 9.82 29.59
CA SER A 492 -32.16 10.93 30.48
C SER A 492 -30.66 11.24 30.54
N LEU A 493 -29.79 10.32 30.13
CA LEU A 493 -28.32 10.49 30.16
C LEU A 493 -27.86 11.79 29.50
N GLU A 494 -28.45 12.14 28.36
CA GLU A 494 -27.96 13.21 27.47
C GLU A 494 -28.65 14.56 27.67
N GLN A 495 -29.18 14.84 28.86
CA GLN A 495 -29.90 16.09 29.15
C GLN A 495 -29.15 16.96 30.17
N ASN A 496 -29.26 18.29 30.04
CA ASN A 496 -28.73 19.28 30.98
C ASN A 496 -27.23 19.09 31.31
N LEU A 497 -26.42 18.89 30.28
CA LEU A 497 -24.99 18.65 30.42
C LEU A 497 -24.23 19.93 30.78
N LEU A 498 -23.07 19.77 31.42
CA LEU A 498 -22.06 20.80 31.60
C LEU A 498 -20.99 20.64 30.52
N PHE A 499 -20.81 21.67 29.69
CA PHE A 499 -19.72 21.69 28.72
C PHE A 499 -18.38 21.72 29.44
N ALA A 500 -17.47 20.80 29.09
CA ALA A 500 -16.17 20.66 29.76
C ALA A 500 -15.02 21.23 28.91
N GLY A 501 -15.09 21.07 27.58
CA GLY A 501 -14.05 21.54 26.67
C GLY A 501 -14.08 20.85 25.31
N LEU A 502 -13.09 21.18 24.49
CA LEU A 502 -12.83 20.52 23.21
C LEU A 502 -11.50 19.77 23.25
N VAL A 503 -11.41 18.71 22.45
CA VAL A 503 -10.18 17.98 22.18
C VAL A 503 -9.95 17.90 20.67
N GLY A 504 -8.79 18.35 20.22
CA GLY A 504 -8.34 18.25 18.83
C GLY A 504 -7.38 17.08 18.66
N LEU A 505 -7.74 16.14 17.80
CA LEU A 505 -6.93 14.98 17.46
C LEU A 505 -6.39 15.09 16.04
N GLU A 506 -5.22 14.52 15.81
CA GLU A 506 -4.64 14.38 14.48
C GLU A 506 -3.98 13.01 14.30
N ASP A 507 -3.76 12.63 13.05
CA ASP A 507 -2.81 11.58 12.70
C ASP A 507 -1.48 12.28 12.40
N PRO A 508 -0.50 12.27 13.33
CA PRO A 508 0.66 13.12 13.24
C PRO A 508 1.59 12.66 12.10
N PRO A 509 2.32 13.60 11.47
CA PRO A 509 3.33 13.26 10.50
C PRO A 509 4.46 12.42 11.13
N ARG A 510 5.15 11.63 10.31
CA ARG A 510 6.38 10.95 10.73
C ARG A 510 7.49 11.99 10.92
N ALA A 511 8.33 11.82 11.93
CA ALA A 511 9.34 12.82 12.31
C ALA A 511 10.37 13.09 11.21
N GLU A 512 10.65 12.10 10.38
CA GLU A 512 11.58 12.13 9.25
C GLU A 512 11.02 12.81 7.98
N VAL A 513 9.69 12.95 7.88
CA VAL A 513 9.03 13.42 6.66
C VAL A 513 9.38 14.87 6.28
N PRO A 514 9.40 15.85 7.21
CA PRO A 514 9.75 17.23 6.85
C PRO A 514 11.15 17.36 6.23
N GLU A 515 12.12 16.65 6.79
CA GLU A 515 13.49 16.63 6.25
C GLU A 515 13.56 15.90 4.91
N ALA A 516 12.83 14.80 4.72
CA ALA A 516 12.76 14.09 3.45
C ALA A 516 12.16 14.95 2.32
N ILE A 517 11.09 15.70 2.61
CA ILE A 517 10.48 16.64 1.66
C ILE A 517 11.46 17.75 1.29
N ARG A 518 12.18 18.31 2.28
CA ARG A 518 13.21 19.31 2.04
C ARG A 518 14.31 18.78 1.11
N GLN A 519 14.78 17.55 1.33
CA GLN A 519 15.78 16.91 0.48
C GLN A 519 15.27 16.69 -0.95
N CYS A 520 14.00 16.31 -1.12
CA CYS A 520 13.38 16.20 -2.45
C CYS A 520 13.37 17.54 -3.18
N HIS A 521 12.94 18.62 -2.50
CA HIS A 521 12.93 19.96 -3.10
C HIS A 521 14.34 20.46 -3.46
N VAL A 522 15.35 20.20 -2.63
CA VAL A 522 16.76 20.53 -2.94
C VAL A 522 17.27 19.77 -4.17
N ALA A 523 16.82 18.53 -4.36
CA ALA A 523 17.13 17.73 -5.55
C ALA A 523 16.33 18.15 -6.80
N GLY A 524 15.45 19.15 -6.71
CA GLY A 524 14.57 19.57 -7.80
C GLY A 524 13.41 18.61 -8.07
N ILE A 525 13.13 17.68 -7.14
CA ILE A 525 12.02 16.74 -7.24
C ILE A 525 10.78 17.41 -6.68
N ARG A 526 9.70 17.42 -7.47
CA ARG A 526 8.43 17.96 -7.02
C ARG A 526 7.63 16.91 -6.26
N VAL A 527 7.08 17.27 -5.11
CA VAL A 527 6.23 16.38 -4.31
C VAL A 527 4.79 16.87 -4.37
N ILE A 528 3.83 15.97 -4.62
CA ILE A 528 2.40 16.26 -4.73
C ILE A 528 1.65 15.33 -3.79
N MET A 529 0.88 15.88 -2.84
CA MET A 529 0.00 15.10 -1.99
C MET A 529 -1.26 14.70 -2.76
N VAL A 530 -1.57 13.41 -2.77
CA VAL A 530 -2.75 12.83 -3.43
C VAL A 530 -3.48 11.94 -2.44
N THR A 531 -4.50 12.48 -1.76
CA THR A 531 -5.13 11.83 -0.61
C THR A 531 -6.66 11.74 -0.71
N GLY A 532 -7.24 10.69 -0.09
CA GLY A 532 -8.68 10.58 0.13
C GLY A 532 -9.20 11.50 1.25
N ASP A 533 -8.32 12.11 2.04
CA ASP A 533 -8.69 12.97 3.16
C ASP A 533 -9.36 14.28 2.73
N ASN A 534 -9.95 14.97 3.70
CA ASN A 534 -10.59 16.25 3.46
C ASN A 534 -9.55 17.34 3.07
N PRO A 535 -9.94 18.33 2.25
CA PRO A 535 -9.07 19.43 1.82
C PRO A 535 -8.35 20.19 2.94
N ARG A 536 -9.06 20.53 4.02
CA ARG A 536 -8.54 21.28 5.17
C ARG A 536 -7.44 20.49 5.90
N THR A 537 -7.69 19.21 6.19
CA THR A 537 -6.71 18.33 6.84
C THR A 537 -5.48 18.13 5.96
N ALA A 538 -5.68 17.89 4.65
CA ALA A 538 -4.58 17.75 3.70
C ALA A 538 -3.71 19.02 3.63
N CYS A 539 -4.34 20.20 3.61
CA CYS A 539 -3.61 21.47 3.61
C CYS A 539 -2.88 21.73 4.92
N ALA A 540 -3.50 21.44 6.07
CA ALA A 540 -2.88 21.63 7.37
C ALA A 540 -1.61 20.76 7.52
N ILE A 541 -1.74 19.45 7.25
CA ILE A 541 -0.60 18.52 7.27
C ILE A 541 0.44 18.93 6.22
N GLY A 542 0.01 19.31 5.01
CA GLY A 542 0.90 19.78 3.95
C GLY A 542 1.74 21.00 4.36
N ARG A 543 1.18 21.94 5.12
CA ARG A 543 1.93 23.08 5.67
C ARG A 543 2.86 22.66 6.81
N GLU A 544 2.39 21.80 7.71
CA GLU A 544 3.17 21.32 8.86
C GLU A 544 4.45 20.61 8.42
N ILE A 545 4.36 19.76 7.39
CA ILE A 545 5.51 19.01 6.87
C ILE A 545 6.35 19.80 5.86
N GLY A 546 6.01 21.07 5.58
CA GLY A 546 6.72 21.91 4.63
C GLY A 546 6.52 21.53 3.16
N LEU A 547 5.48 20.77 2.84
CA LEU A 547 5.08 20.46 1.46
C LEU A 547 4.46 21.68 0.77
N LEU A 548 3.64 22.45 1.49
CA LEU A 548 2.94 23.62 0.98
C LEU A 548 3.55 24.89 1.54
N GLN A 549 3.96 25.80 0.66
CA GLN A 549 4.59 27.06 1.06
C GLN A 549 3.63 28.25 0.92
N SER A 550 2.73 28.23 -0.08
CA SER A 550 1.72 29.29 -0.26
C SER A 550 0.66 29.27 0.84
N ALA A 551 0.24 30.48 1.24
CA ALA A 551 -0.96 30.68 2.06
C ALA A 551 -2.22 30.14 1.38
N THR A 552 -2.26 30.17 0.04
CA THR A 552 -3.38 29.74 -0.80
C THR A 552 -2.90 28.66 -1.79
N PRO A 553 -2.77 27.39 -1.34
CA PRO A 553 -2.45 26.29 -2.24
C PRO A 553 -3.61 26.02 -3.20
N THR A 554 -3.31 25.49 -4.39
CA THR A 554 -4.35 25.00 -5.29
C THR A 554 -4.79 23.63 -4.79
N VAL A 555 -6.07 23.50 -4.44
CA VAL A 555 -6.65 22.24 -4.00
C VAL A 555 -7.68 21.76 -5.03
N ILE A 556 -7.47 20.56 -5.55
CA ILE A 556 -8.40 19.92 -6.49
C ILE A 556 -9.03 18.72 -5.78
N THR A 557 -10.35 18.78 -5.62
CA THR A 557 -11.11 17.67 -5.04
C THR A 557 -11.36 16.57 -6.07
N GLY A 558 -11.63 15.34 -5.62
CA GLY A 558 -12.03 14.24 -6.51
C GLY A 558 -13.27 14.56 -7.36
N GLU A 559 -14.21 15.34 -6.83
CA GLU A 559 -15.37 15.83 -7.58
C GLU A 559 -14.95 16.79 -8.69
N GLN A 560 -14.14 17.80 -8.39
CA GLN A 560 -13.64 18.72 -9.41
C GLN A 560 -12.81 17.99 -10.47
N LEU A 561 -11.98 17.02 -10.05
CA LEU A 561 -11.14 16.23 -10.94
C LEU A 561 -11.95 15.41 -11.94
N SER A 562 -13.14 14.90 -11.57
CA SER A 562 -14.00 14.14 -12.49
C SER A 562 -14.52 15.00 -13.65
N HIS A 563 -14.68 16.31 -13.42
CA HIS A 563 -15.13 17.28 -14.43
C HIS A 563 -14.00 17.86 -15.28
N LEU A 564 -12.74 17.72 -14.87
CA LEU A 564 -11.61 18.17 -15.69
C LEU A 564 -11.41 17.23 -16.88
N SER A 565 -11.24 17.79 -18.07
CA SER A 565 -10.65 17.08 -19.22
C SER A 565 -9.16 16.81 -18.98
N ASP A 566 -8.57 15.89 -19.75
CA ASP A 566 -7.14 15.55 -19.61
C ASP A 566 -6.21 16.74 -19.89
N ILE A 567 -6.61 17.65 -20.79
CA ILE A 567 -5.86 18.89 -21.07
C ILE A 567 -5.93 19.84 -19.86
N GLN A 568 -7.11 20.03 -19.28
CA GLN A 568 -7.27 20.87 -18.09
C GLN A 568 -6.51 20.31 -16.89
N LEU A 569 -6.50 18.98 -16.73
CA LEU A 569 -5.70 18.32 -15.72
C LEU A 569 -4.20 18.55 -15.95
N GLN A 570 -3.71 18.42 -17.19
CA GLN A 570 -2.30 18.69 -17.50
C GLN A 570 -1.87 20.14 -17.22
N LEU A 571 -2.75 21.11 -17.45
CA LEU A 571 -2.50 22.52 -17.11
C LEU A 571 -2.52 22.74 -15.60
N ALA A 572 -3.49 22.16 -14.89
CA ALA A 572 -3.59 22.25 -13.44
C ALA A 572 -2.36 21.64 -12.74
N LEU A 573 -1.80 20.58 -13.31
CA LEU A 573 -0.57 19.95 -12.86
C LEU A 573 0.65 20.87 -12.95
N ASP A 574 0.64 22.02 -13.60
CA ASP A 574 1.80 22.94 -13.60
C ASP A 574 1.89 23.81 -12.34
N HIS A 575 0.85 23.84 -11.50
CA HIS A 575 0.83 24.66 -10.30
C HIS A 575 1.79 24.13 -9.21
N PRO A 576 2.72 24.94 -8.66
CA PRO A 576 3.77 24.45 -7.75
C PRO A 576 3.20 23.91 -6.43
N ASP A 577 2.28 24.63 -5.80
CA ASP A 577 1.59 24.21 -4.56
C ASP A 577 0.25 23.57 -4.90
N LEU A 578 0.25 22.28 -5.26
CA LEU A 578 -0.93 21.53 -5.67
C LEU A 578 -1.20 20.36 -4.71
N VAL A 579 -2.45 20.23 -4.27
CA VAL A 579 -2.94 19.11 -3.48
C VAL A 579 -4.18 18.52 -4.11
N PHE A 580 -4.22 17.19 -4.20
CA PHE A 580 -5.44 16.47 -4.52
C PHE A 580 -6.04 15.88 -3.24
N ALA A 581 -7.32 16.18 -2.98
CA ALA A 581 -8.04 15.76 -1.79
C ALA A 581 -9.34 15.04 -2.16
N ARG A 582 -9.86 14.17 -1.29
CA ARG A 582 -11.03 13.32 -1.57
C ARG A 582 -10.96 12.58 -2.92
N VAL A 583 -9.76 12.12 -3.30
CA VAL A 583 -9.54 11.42 -4.58
C VAL A 583 -9.65 9.92 -4.43
N ALA A 584 -10.40 9.29 -5.34
CA ALA A 584 -10.57 7.84 -5.42
C ALA A 584 -9.38 7.13 -6.09
N ALA A 585 -9.30 5.81 -5.96
CA ALA A 585 -8.20 4.99 -6.48
C ALA A 585 -7.97 5.16 -8.00
N GLU A 586 -9.02 5.15 -8.84
CA GLU A 586 -8.86 5.34 -10.29
C GLU A 586 -8.38 6.75 -10.63
N GLN A 587 -8.76 7.73 -9.81
CA GLN A 587 -8.36 9.12 -9.98
C GLN A 587 -6.89 9.33 -9.65
N LYS A 588 -6.36 8.63 -8.62
CA LYS A 588 -4.91 8.61 -8.34
C LYS A 588 -4.12 8.11 -9.55
N MET A 589 -4.56 7.01 -10.17
CA MET A 589 -3.95 6.50 -11.41
C MET A 589 -4.04 7.50 -12.56
N ARG A 590 -5.17 8.19 -12.72
CA ARG A 590 -5.35 9.21 -13.76
C ARG A 590 -4.36 10.37 -13.61
N ILE A 591 -4.11 10.83 -12.39
CA ILE A 591 -3.11 11.88 -12.10
C ILE A 591 -1.70 11.41 -12.54
N VAL A 592 -1.33 10.17 -12.22
CA VAL A 592 -0.05 9.58 -12.63
C VAL A 592 0.09 9.55 -14.16
N LYS A 593 -0.94 9.09 -14.88
CA LYS A 593 -0.94 9.07 -16.36
C LYS A 593 -0.78 10.48 -16.96
N ALA A 594 -1.43 11.47 -16.36
CA ALA A 594 -1.33 12.85 -16.82
C ALA A 594 0.08 13.43 -16.62
N LEU A 595 0.75 13.13 -15.50
CA LEU A 595 2.14 13.49 -15.27
C LEU A 595 3.11 12.77 -16.24
N GLN A 596 2.90 11.48 -16.49
CA GLN A 596 3.68 10.70 -17.46
C GLN A 596 3.51 11.24 -18.89
N SER A 597 2.30 11.70 -19.24
CA SER A 597 2.04 12.35 -20.53
C SER A 597 2.83 13.66 -20.71
N LYS A 598 3.19 14.32 -19.61
CA LYS A 598 4.11 15.47 -19.57
C LYS A 598 5.59 15.06 -19.53
N LYS A 599 5.91 13.79 -19.81
CA LYS A 599 7.27 13.20 -19.80
C LYS A 599 7.99 13.31 -18.46
N GLN A 600 7.24 13.40 -17.36
CA GLN A 600 7.80 13.30 -16.02
C GLN A 600 8.08 11.84 -15.67
N VAL A 601 9.10 11.58 -14.85
CA VAL A 601 9.35 10.28 -14.25
C VAL A 601 8.67 10.29 -12.90
N VAL A 602 7.58 9.52 -12.77
CA VAL A 602 6.66 9.59 -11.65
C VAL A 602 6.92 8.47 -10.67
N ALA A 603 7.26 8.84 -9.44
CA ALA A 603 7.23 7.95 -8.30
C ALA A 603 5.89 8.08 -7.57
N VAL A 604 5.34 6.97 -7.08
CA VAL A 604 4.18 6.98 -6.18
C VAL A 604 4.60 6.37 -4.86
N THR A 605 4.31 7.04 -3.74
CA THR A 605 4.48 6.47 -2.39
C THR A 605 3.11 6.26 -1.76
N GLY A 606 2.82 5.05 -1.27
CA GLY A 606 1.52 4.71 -0.69
C GLY A 606 1.58 3.50 0.24
N GLY A 607 0.65 3.43 1.18
CA GLY A 607 0.53 2.32 2.14
C GLY A 607 -0.79 1.55 2.03
N GLY A 608 -1.79 2.14 1.37
CA GLY A 608 -3.12 1.53 1.19
C GLY A 608 -3.31 0.93 -0.19
N VAL A 609 -4.33 0.09 -0.37
CA VAL A 609 -4.62 -0.46 -1.71
C VAL A 609 -5.38 0.50 -2.62
N SER A 610 -5.93 1.59 -2.09
CA SER A 610 -6.31 2.73 -2.94
C SER A 610 -5.14 3.26 -3.77
N ASP A 611 -3.91 3.04 -3.32
CA ASP A 611 -2.71 3.43 -4.05
C ASP A 611 -2.26 2.37 -5.06
N ALA A 612 -2.75 1.14 -5.00
CA ALA A 612 -2.26 0.04 -5.84
C ALA A 612 -2.35 0.33 -7.35
N PRO A 613 -3.45 0.89 -7.90
CA PRO A 613 -3.50 1.27 -9.31
C PRO A 613 -2.47 2.33 -9.67
N ALA A 614 -2.27 3.32 -8.80
CA ALA A 614 -1.30 4.40 -9.01
C ALA A 614 0.15 3.92 -8.87
N LEU A 615 0.45 3.11 -7.85
CA LEU A 615 1.74 2.45 -7.61
C LEU A 615 2.17 1.58 -8.79
N THR A 616 1.22 0.87 -9.41
CA THR A 616 1.54 0.07 -10.60
C THR A 616 1.73 0.94 -11.83
N GLN A 617 0.89 1.95 -12.01
CA GLN A 617 0.97 2.83 -13.18
C GLN A 617 2.24 3.70 -13.18
N ALA A 618 2.76 4.03 -12.01
CA ALA A 618 3.96 4.83 -11.83
C ALA A 618 5.20 4.20 -12.49
N ASP A 619 6.18 5.03 -12.81
CA ASP A 619 7.49 4.52 -13.25
C ASP A 619 8.18 3.76 -12.10
N ILE A 620 7.92 4.19 -10.85
CA ILE A 620 8.28 3.47 -9.62
C ILE A 620 7.21 3.59 -8.54
N GLY A 621 6.75 2.45 -8.03
CA GLY A 621 5.90 2.38 -6.85
C GLY A 621 6.70 2.07 -5.58
N ILE A 622 6.51 2.88 -4.54
CA ILE A 622 7.14 2.74 -3.22
C ILE A 622 6.04 2.43 -2.21
N ALA A 623 6.03 1.19 -1.73
CA ALA A 623 5.08 0.76 -0.70
C ALA A 623 5.71 0.86 0.69
N MET A 624 4.94 1.30 1.68
CA MET A 624 5.36 1.28 3.07
C MET A 624 5.36 -0.16 3.60
N GLY A 625 6.50 -0.65 4.09
CA GLY A 625 6.59 -1.96 4.74
C GLY A 625 5.92 -1.90 6.10
N LEU A 626 4.93 -2.78 6.33
CA LEU A 626 4.27 -2.97 7.63
C LEU A 626 5.25 -3.44 8.70
#